data_AF-A0A314YY13-F1
#
_entry.id   AF-A0A314YY13-F1
#
_cell.length_a   1.000
_cell.length_b   1.000
_cell.length_c   1.000
_cell.angle_alpha   90.00
_cell.angle_beta   90.00
_cell.angle_gamma   90.00
#
_symmetry.space_group_name_H-M   'P 1'
#
loop_
_entity.id
_entity.type
_entity.pdbx_description
1 polymer ?
#
loop_
_entity_poly.entity_id
_entity_poly.type
_entity_poly.pdbx_seq_one_letter_code
_entity_poly.pdbx_strand_id
1 'polypeptide(L)'
;MEEKGNHVARKKGGLVTMPFIFANEICEKLAVVGFNANMISYLTTQVNMPLTKAANTLTNFGGTASLTPLLGAFLADAYAGRFWTITIACIIYQIGMISLTVSAILPQLRPPPCQHNQVCKEADGDSLQFLLVYIQDNIGWGLGLGIPTIAMFISIIIFIAGYPLYRNLDPAGSPFTRLIQVSVAAYKKRKLPLVSDDRLLYQNDELDAPISLGGKLLHTKHMKFLDKAAIVTEEDNLKLPNLWRLNTVHRVEELKSVH
;
A
#
# COMPACT_ATOMS: atom_id res chain seq x y z
N MET A 1 -13.23 8.65 -50.19
CA MET A 1 -11.97 8.80 -49.44
C MET A 1 -12.35 8.97 -47.98
N GLU A 2 -12.34 7.89 -47.21
CA GLU A 2 -12.38 7.95 -45.74
C GLU A 2 -11.22 7.09 -45.25
N GLU A 3 -10.17 7.76 -44.77
CA GLU A 3 -9.03 7.13 -44.11
C GLU A 3 -9.51 6.45 -42.82
N LYS A 4 -9.47 5.12 -42.78
CA LYS A 4 -9.44 4.38 -41.51
C LYS A 4 -8.07 4.62 -40.87
N GLY A 5 -7.98 5.67 -40.06
CA GLY A 5 -6.85 5.94 -39.17
C GLY A 5 -6.63 4.74 -38.26
N ASN A 6 -5.65 3.91 -38.63
CA ASN A 6 -5.23 2.75 -37.86
C ASN A 6 -4.42 3.27 -36.66
N HIS A 7 -5.11 3.74 -35.61
CA HIS A 7 -4.47 3.99 -34.32
C HIS A 7 -4.00 2.64 -33.78
N VAL A 8 -2.74 2.29 -34.09
CA VAL A 8 -2.03 1.20 -33.42
C VAL A 8 -2.04 1.53 -31.94
N ALA A 9 -2.96 0.93 -31.20
CA ALA A 9 -3.03 1.06 -29.75
C ALA A 9 -1.70 0.55 -29.18
N ARG A 10 -0.80 1.47 -28.84
CA ARG A 10 0.50 1.17 -28.25
C ARG A 10 0.27 0.25 -27.05
N LYS A 11 0.83 -0.97 -27.10
CA LYS A 11 0.67 -1.99 -26.06
C LYS A 11 1.13 -1.39 -24.73
N LYS A 12 0.18 -1.06 -23.84
CA LYS A 12 0.45 -0.48 -22.51
C LYS A 12 0.86 -1.59 -21.54
N GLY A 13 1.81 -1.30 -20.66
CA GLY A 13 2.42 -2.27 -19.74
C GLY A 13 3.49 -3.19 -20.36
N GLY A 14 4.05 -4.07 -19.55
CA GLY A 14 5.06 -5.06 -19.97
C GLY A 14 6.51 -4.65 -19.69
N LEU A 15 7.45 -5.15 -20.50
CA LEU A 15 8.90 -5.02 -20.26
C LEU A 15 9.39 -3.56 -20.25
N VAL A 16 8.66 -2.64 -20.88
CA VAL A 16 9.04 -1.21 -20.97
C VAL A 16 8.71 -0.45 -19.67
N THR A 17 7.65 -0.85 -18.95
CA THR A 17 7.29 -0.24 -17.66
C THR A 17 8.08 -0.80 -16.48
N MET A 18 8.61 -2.02 -16.64
CA MET A 18 9.26 -2.77 -15.57
C MET A 18 10.49 -2.06 -14.97
N PRO A 19 11.41 -1.45 -15.75
CA PRO A 19 12.57 -0.76 -15.19
C PRO A 19 12.20 0.42 -14.31
N PHE A 20 11.17 1.20 -14.67
CA PHE A 20 10.74 2.37 -13.90
C PHE A 20 10.15 1.98 -12.54
N ILE A 21 9.33 0.91 -12.51
CA ILE A 21 8.76 0.39 -11.27
C ILE A 21 9.87 -0.17 -10.38
N PHE A 22 10.80 -0.94 -10.96
CA PHE A 22 11.89 -1.55 -10.22
C PHE A 22 12.88 -0.52 -9.66
N ALA A 23 13.21 0.52 -10.43
CA ALA A 23 14.03 1.63 -9.97
C ALA A 23 13.38 2.37 -8.80
N ASN A 24 12.06 2.61 -8.87
CA ASN A 24 11.32 3.25 -7.78
C ASN A 24 11.33 2.40 -6.50
N GLU A 25 11.07 1.10 -6.62
CA GLU A 25 11.13 0.14 -5.51
C GLU A 25 12.52 0.12 -4.85
N ILE A 26 13.60 0.09 -5.64
CA ILE A 26 14.96 0.13 -5.11
C ILE A 26 15.23 1.45 -4.38
N CYS A 27 14.87 2.58 -4.97
CA CYS A 27 15.08 3.89 -4.36
C CYS A 27 14.34 4.01 -3.02
N GLU A 28 13.10 3.50 -2.96
CA GLU A 28 12.30 3.46 -1.74
C GLU A 28 12.98 2.60 -0.66
N LYS A 29 13.44 1.39 -1.00
CA LYS A 29 14.14 0.52 -0.03
C LYS A 29 15.44 1.14 0.48
N LEU A 30 16.22 1.77 -0.39
CA LEU A 30 17.45 2.46 0.00
C LEU A 30 17.15 3.65 0.91
N ALA A 31 16.10 4.41 0.62
CA ALA A 31 15.69 5.54 1.43
C ALA A 31 15.21 5.10 2.82
N VAL A 32 14.42 4.02 2.92
CA VAL A 32 13.96 3.46 4.20
C VAL A 32 15.13 2.93 5.03
N VAL A 33 16.07 2.22 4.41
CA VAL A 33 17.26 1.72 5.10
C VAL A 33 18.13 2.88 5.59
N GLY A 34 18.40 3.87 4.73
CA GLY A 34 19.16 5.06 5.11
C GLY A 34 18.49 5.87 6.22
N PHE A 35 17.17 6.02 6.14
CA PHE A 35 16.38 6.68 7.18
C PHE A 35 16.47 5.94 8.51
N ASN A 36 16.26 4.63 8.54
CA ASN A 36 16.31 3.84 9.77
C ASN A 36 17.72 3.82 10.40
N ALA A 37 18.77 3.77 9.58
CA ALA A 37 20.15 3.82 10.05
C ALA A 37 20.47 5.16 10.74
N ASN A 38 19.96 6.27 10.19
CA ASN A 38 20.21 7.60 10.72
C ASN A 38 19.25 7.98 11.86
N MET A 39 18.05 7.38 11.93
CA MET A 39 17.01 7.76 12.90
C MET A 39 17.38 7.43 14.34
N ILE A 40 18.02 6.29 14.63
CA ILE A 40 18.44 5.97 16.02
C ILE A 40 19.39 7.05 16.54
N SER A 41 20.40 7.36 15.74
CA SER A 41 21.39 8.35 16.11
C SER A 41 20.75 9.76 16.22
N TYR A 42 19.77 10.10 15.38
CA TYR A 42 19.02 11.36 15.51
C TYR A 42 18.24 11.42 16.83
N LEU A 43 17.51 10.36 17.17
CA LEU A 43 16.70 10.32 18.38
C LEU A 43 17.55 10.37 19.65
N THR A 44 18.73 9.74 19.64
CA THR A 44 19.61 9.71 20.81
C THR A 44 20.44 10.99 20.95
N THR A 45 20.96 11.55 19.87
CA THR A 45 21.87 12.70 19.90
C THR A 45 21.16 14.06 19.82
N GLN A 46 20.10 14.18 19.03
CA GLN A 46 19.41 15.46 18.79
C GLN A 46 18.14 15.61 19.62
N VAL A 47 17.42 14.52 19.86
CA VAL A 47 16.18 14.51 20.68
C VAL A 47 16.47 14.13 22.15
N ASN A 48 17.73 13.84 22.50
CA ASN A 48 18.17 13.46 23.84
C ASN A 48 17.38 12.26 24.43
N MET A 49 16.96 11.33 23.58
CA MET A 49 16.22 10.15 23.99
C MET A 49 17.16 9.01 24.42
N PRO A 50 16.89 8.29 25.53
CA PRO A 50 17.66 7.11 25.88
C PRO A 50 17.53 6.02 24.79
N LEU A 51 18.63 5.27 24.55
CA LEU A 51 18.72 4.27 23.47
C LEU A 51 17.58 3.25 23.48
N THR A 52 17.13 2.81 24.65
CA THR A 52 16.02 1.86 24.81
C THR A 52 14.69 2.43 24.29
N LYS A 53 14.42 3.71 24.55
CA LYS A 53 13.20 4.39 24.07
C LYS A 53 13.29 4.72 22.58
N ALA A 54 14.48 5.07 22.08
CA ALA A 54 14.71 5.28 20.65
C ALA A 54 14.53 3.98 19.84
N ALA A 55 15.08 2.86 20.32
CA ALA A 55 14.92 1.54 19.71
C ALA A 55 13.45 1.11 19.68
N ASN A 56 12.72 1.24 20.79
CA ASN A 56 11.29 0.92 20.85
C ASN A 56 10.47 1.78 19.87
N THR A 57 10.82 3.06 19.72
CA THR A 57 10.16 3.95 18.75
C THR A 57 10.40 3.47 17.32
N LEU A 58 11.63 3.09 16.99
CA LEU A 58 11.97 2.54 15.67
C LEU A 58 11.26 1.20 15.41
N THR A 59 11.22 0.30 16.39
CA THR A 59 10.52 -0.98 16.27
C THR A 59 9.02 -0.80 16.11
N ASN A 60 8.40 0.12 16.87
CA ASN A 60 6.98 0.45 16.71
C ASN A 60 6.68 1.07 15.34
N PHE A 61 7.57 1.94 14.86
CA PHE A 61 7.48 2.51 13.51
C PHE A 61 7.60 1.43 12.43
N GLY A 62 8.60 0.55 12.52
CA GLY A 62 8.78 -0.58 11.62
C GLY A 62 7.61 -1.56 11.63
N GLY A 63 7.03 -1.82 12.81
CA GLY A 63 5.84 -2.65 12.96
C GLY A 63 4.62 -2.02 12.28
N THR A 64 4.42 -0.71 12.45
CA THR A 64 3.33 0.02 11.78
C THR A 64 3.54 0.05 10.27
N ALA A 65 4.77 0.33 9.80
CA ALA A 65 5.13 0.34 8.39
C ALA A 65 4.94 -1.04 7.73
N SER A 66 5.09 -2.13 8.48
CA SER A 66 4.84 -3.49 7.97
C SER A 66 3.35 -3.82 7.78
N LEU A 67 2.45 -3.12 8.47
CA LEU A 67 1.00 -3.26 8.31
C LEU A 67 0.45 -2.40 7.17
N THR A 68 1.12 -1.29 6.85
CA THR A 68 0.72 -0.37 5.78
C THR A 68 0.51 -1.04 4.42
N PRO A 69 1.36 -1.99 3.95
CA PRO A 69 1.12 -2.72 2.70
C PRO A 69 -0.18 -3.52 2.70
N LEU A 70 -0.59 -4.09 3.83
CA LEU A 70 -1.85 -4.84 3.93
C LEU A 70 -3.05 -3.90 3.78
N LEU A 71 -3.02 -2.76 4.47
CA LEU A 71 -4.05 -1.72 4.35
C LEU A 71 -4.06 -1.10 2.95
N GLY A 72 -2.89 -0.84 2.38
CA GLY A 72 -2.71 -0.32 1.02
C GLY A 72 -3.24 -1.28 -0.03
N ALA A 73 -2.95 -2.58 0.09
CA ALA A 73 -3.50 -3.60 -0.80
C ALA A 73 -5.02 -3.66 -0.73
N PHE A 74 -5.59 -3.62 0.49
CA PHE A 74 -7.04 -3.58 0.67
C PHE A 74 -7.68 -2.36 0.00
N LEU A 75 -7.13 -1.15 0.22
CA LEU A 75 -7.63 0.08 -0.39
C LEU A 75 -7.48 0.10 -1.92
N ALA A 76 -6.35 -0.42 -2.43
CA ALA A 76 -6.08 -0.53 -3.86
C ALA A 76 -7.08 -1.45 -4.56
N ASP A 77 -7.41 -2.57 -3.93
CA ASP A 77 -8.34 -3.54 -4.50
C ASP A 77 -9.82 -3.14 -4.29
N ALA A 78 -10.14 -2.30 -3.29
CA ALA A 78 -11.50 -1.91 -2.95
C ALA A 78 -12.02 -0.65 -3.67
N TYR A 79 -11.18 0.36 -3.91
CA TYR A 79 -11.66 1.69 -4.34
C TYR A 79 -10.93 2.27 -5.57
N ALA A 80 -9.65 2.61 -5.43
CA ALA A 80 -8.99 3.55 -6.35
C ALA A 80 -8.12 2.88 -7.42
N GLY A 81 -7.91 1.56 -7.31
CA GLY A 81 -6.91 0.86 -8.10
C GLY A 81 -5.50 1.02 -7.53
N ARG A 82 -4.59 0.18 -8.04
CA ARG A 82 -3.21 0.07 -7.52
C ARG A 82 -2.40 1.34 -7.70
N PHE A 83 -2.49 1.99 -8.87
CA PHE A 83 -1.71 3.19 -9.17
C PHE A 83 -2.02 4.35 -8.20
N TRP A 84 -3.28 4.74 -8.08
CA TRP A 84 -3.70 5.86 -7.24
C TRP A 84 -3.39 5.65 -5.75
N THR A 85 -3.56 4.41 -5.27
CA THR A 85 -3.25 4.08 -3.87
C THR A 85 -1.77 4.22 -3.58
N ILE A 86 -0.90 3.75 -4.49
CA ILE A 86 0.55 3.92 -4.39
C ILE A 86 0.91 5.41 -4.44
N THR A 87 0.36 6.18 -5.38
CA THR A 87 0.64 7.62 -5.50
C THR A 87 0.26 8.39 -4.24
N ILE A 88 -0.93 8.17 -3.67
CA ILE A 88 -1.37 8.84 -2.44
C ILE A 88 -0.46 8.45 -1.26
N ALA A 89 -0.13 7.17 -1.12
CA ALA A 89 0.78 6.69 -0.08
C ALA A 89 2.17 7.35 -0.19
N CYS A 90 2.74 7.43 -1.40
CA CYS A 90 4.01 8.09 -1.64
C CYS A 90 3.97 9.59 -1.29
N ILE A 91 2.87 10.29 -1.58
CA ILE A 91 2.71 11.71 -1.23
C ILE A 91 2.68 11.89 0.30
N ILE A 92 1.89 11.06 1.00
CA ILE A 92 1.82 11.10 2.48
C ILE A 92 3.20 10.83 3.09
N TYR A 93 3.91 9.82 2.57
CA TYR A 93 5.26 9.49 3.01
C TYR A 93 6.22 10.66 2.78
N GLN A 94 6.14 11.33 1.62
CA GLN A 94 6.98 12.48 1.30
C GLN A 94 6.74 13.66 2.25
N ILE A 95 5.48 13.93 2.62
CA ILE A 95 5.15 14.97 3.62
C ILE A 95 5.79 14.64 4.98
N GLY A 96 5.77 13.37 5.38
CA GLY A 96 6.43 12.90 6.60
C GLY A 96 7.95 13.13 6.57
N MET A 97 8.60 12.74 5.48
CA MET A 97 10.05 12.91 5.30
C MET A 97 10.47 14.38 5.25
N ILE A 98 9.69 15.22 4.57
CA ILE A 98 9.92 16.67 4.53
C ILE A 98 9.78 17.26 5.94
N SER A 99 8.73 16.87 6.69
CA SER A 99 8.52 17.37 8.05
C SER A 99 9.68 17.02 8.98
N LEU A 100 10.20 15.78 8.91
CA LEU A 100 11.36 15.35 9.69
C LEU A 100 12.64 16.08 9.27
N THR A 101 12.85 16.26 7.97
CA THR A 101 14.02 16.98 7.45
C THR A 101 13.99 18.46 7.85
N VAL A 102 12.82 19.11 7.80
CA VAL A 102 12.63 20.48 8.27
C VAL A 102 12.88 20.59 9.78
N SER A 103 12.37 19.64 10.57
CA SER A 103 12.65 19.57 12.01
C SER A 103 14.14 19.33 12.33
N ALA A 104 14.90 18.74 11.40
CA ALA A 104 16.33 18.54 11.55
C ALA A 104 17.16 19.77 11.18
N ILE A 105 16.64 20.65 10.33
CA ILE A 105 17.33 21.85 9.85
C ILE A 105 16.98 23.08 10.69
N LEU A 106 15.73 23.20 11.14
CA LEU A 106 15.27 24.36 11.91
C LEU A 106 15.63 24.23 13.41
N PRO A 107 16.45 25.14 13.96
CA PRO A 107 16.92 25.05 15.34
C PRO A 107 15.81 25.37 16.36
N GLN A 108 14.75 26.08 15.94
CA GLN A 108 13.61 26.42 16.80
C GLN A 108 12.67 25.25 17.09
N LEU A 109 12.78 24.16 16.33
CA LEU A 109 11.98 22.94 16.52
C LEU A 109 12.70 21.89 17.37
N ARG A 110 13.94 22.15 17.79
CA ARG A 110 14.73 21.25 18.65
C ARG A 110 14.85 21.79 20.08
N PRO A 111 14.85 20.91 21.08
CA PRO A 111 15.26 21.28 22.43
C PRO A 111 16.76 21.67 22.44
N PRO A 112 17.17 22.66 23.24
CA PRO A 112 18.58 23.00 23.39
C PRO A 112 19.36 21.80 23.95
N PRO A 113 20.61 21.57 23.51
CA PRO A 113 21.42 20.46 23.99
C PRO A 113 21.73 20.63 25.48
N CYS A 114 21.34 19.65 26.31
CA CYS A 114 21.56 19.70 27.76
C CYS A 114 22.88 19.00 28.13
N GLN A 115 23.75 19.68 28.88
CA GLN A 115 24.91 19.04 29.51
C GLN A 115 24.51 18.29 30.79
N HIS A 116 25.28 17.24 31.11
CA HIS A 116 24.96 16.12 32.00
C HIS A 116 24.68 16.44 33.49
N ASN A 117 24.51 17.72 33.89
CA ASN A 117 24.22 18.04 35.30
C ASN A 117 23.62 19.43 35.61
N GLN A 118 22.86 20.08 34.72
CA GLN A 118 22.15 21.34 35.05
C GLN A 118 20.72 21.42 34.51
N VAL A 119 19.87 22.18 35.22
CA VAL A 119 18.51 22.56 34.82
C VAL A 119 18.61 23.40 33.54
N CYS A 120 18.11 22.86 32.43
CA CYS A 120 18.23 23.48 31.10
C CYS A 120 17.55 24.86 31.09
N LYS A 121 18.29 25.90 30.69
CA LYS A 121 17.85 27.30 30.63
C LYS A 121 18.01 27.84 29.21
N GLU A 122 17.10 28.74 28.82
CA GLU A 122 16.98 29.36 27.48
C GLU A 122 18.23 30.11 27.00
N ALA A 123 18.31 30.25 25.68
CA ALA A 123 19.45 30.78 24.94
C ALA A 123 19.70 32.28 25.22
N ASP A 124 20.93 32.60 25.63
CA ASP A 124 21.51 33.95 25.59
C ASP A 124 22.53 34.03 24.46
N GLY A 125 22.50 35.15 23.73
CA GLY A 125 23.12 35.30 22.42
C GLY A 125 24.59 35.66 22.48
N ASP A 126 25.45 34.73 22.06
CA ASP A 126 26.74 35.07 21.46
C ASP A 126 26.97 34.29 20.15
N SER A 127 26.99 35.01 19.03
CA SER A 127 26.44 34.56 17.74
C SER A 127 27.40 33.78 16.81
N LEU A 128 28.54 33.29 17.31
CA LEU A 128 29.57 32.63 16.46
C LEU A 128 29.78 31.14 16.79
N GLN A 129 29.78 30.73 18.06
CA GLN A 129 29.94 29.32 18.42
C GLN A 129 28.68 28.51 18.12
N PHE A 130 27.51 29.08 18.37
CA PHE A 130 26.24 28.49 17.96
C PHE A 130 26.16 28.31 16.45
N LEU A 131 26.69 29.25 15.66
CA LEU A 131 26.70 29.16 14.19
C LEU A 131 27.62 28.04 13.69
N LEU A 132 28.81 27.87 14.29
CA LEU A 132 29.73 26.80 13.92
C LEU A 132 29.20 25.40 14.30
N VAL A 133 28.66 25.25 15.51
CA VAL A 133 27.99 24.00 15.93
C VAL A 133 26.76 23.73 15.06
N TYR A 134 25.98 24.76 14.75
CA TYR A 134 24.85 24.67 13.81
C TYR A 134 25.29 24.22 12.42
N ILE A 135 26.37 24.78 11.86
CA ILE A 135 26.89 24.37 10.56
C ILE A 135 27.39 22.92 10.62
N GLN A 136 28.11 22.54 11.68
CA GLN A 136 28.70 21.22 11.81
C GLN A 136 27.64 20.11 12.02
N ASP A 137 26.62 20.35 12.86
CA ASP A 137 25.51 19.42 13.06
C ASP A 137 24.51 19.43 11.89
N ASN A 138 24.20 20.58 11.28
CA ASN A 138 23.27 20.61 10.14
C ASN A 138 23.83 20.03 8.85
N ILE A 139 25.14 20.10 8.61
CA ILE A 139 25.73 19.46 7.43
C ILE A 139 25.57 17.94 7.56
N GLY A 140 25.83 17.36 8.73
CA GLY A 140 25.68 15.91 8.93
C GLY A 140 24.23 15.44 8.88
N TRP A 141 23.36 16.05 9.69
CA TRP A 141 21.97 15.63 9.82
C TRP A 141 21.09 16.05 8.65
N GLY A 142 21.32 17.24 8.10
CA GLY A 142 20.64 17.74 6.91
C GLY A 142 20.96 16.92 5.67
N LEU A 143 22.21 16.47 5.48
CA LEU A 143 22.56 15.55 4.39
C LEU A 143 22.05 14.13 4.67
N GLY A 144 22.17 13.64 5.90
CA GLY A 144 21.76 12.28 6.28
C GLY A 144 20.25 12.00 6.17
N LEU A 145 19.41 13.01 6.38
CA LEU A 145 17.94 12.91 6.21
C LEU A 145 17.45 13.56 4.90
N GLY A 146 18.16 14.57 4.38
CA GLY A 146 17.78 15.28 3.16
C GLY A 146 18.05 14.51 1.88
N ILE A 147 19.18 13.79 1.77
CA ILE A 147 19.51 12.99 0.56
C ILE A 147 18.43 11.93 0.27
N PRO A 148 18.00 11.10 1.24
CA PRO A 148 16.88 10.17 1.04
C PRO A 148 15.58 10.86 0.62
N THR A 149 15.29 12.02 1.21
CA THR A 149 14.07 12.81 0.93
C THR A 149 14.04 13.32 -0.52
N ILE A 150 15.17 13.83 -1.02
CA ILE A 150 15.30 14.30 -2.41
C ILE A 150 15.26 13.13 -3.39
N ALA A 151 15.95 12.04 -3.09
CA ALA A 151 15.95 10.84 -3.91
C ALA A 151 14.53 10.27 -4.09
N MET A 152 13.75 10.20 -3.00
CA MET A 152 12.36 9.76 -3.07
C MET A 152 11.46 10.73 -3.82
N PHE A 153 11.67 12.05 -3.68
CA PHE A 153 10.94 13.03 -4.47
C PHE A 153 11.11 12.82 -5.98
N ILE A 154 12.36 12.63 -6.42
CA ILE A 154 12.69 12.33 -7.82
C ILE A 154 12.03 11.01 -8.26
N SER A 155 12.08 9.99 -7.40
CA SER A 155 11.47 8.69 -7.66
C SER A 155 9.96 8.79 -7.90
N ILE A 156 9.25 9.57 -7.07
CA ILE A 156 7.81 9.83 -7.21
C ILE A 156 7.49 10.54 -8.52
N ILE A 157 8.30 11.54 -8.92
CA ILE A 157 8.13 12.23 -10.19
C ILE A 157 8.27 11.25 -11.36
N ILE A 158 9.29 10.38 -11.33
CA ILE A 158 9.51 9.36 -12.37
C ILE A 158 8.32 8.38 -12.43
N PHE A 159 7.82 7.95 -11.27
CA PHE A 159 6.66 7.07 -11.19
C PHE A 159 5.41 7.71 -11.79
N ILE A 160 5.12 8.98 -11.44
CA ILE A 160 3.95 9.70 -11.97
C ILE A 160 4.12 9.99 -13.47
N ALA A 161 5.33 10.37 -13.92
CA ALA A 161 5.62 10.58 -15.34
C ALA A 161 5.48 9.29 -16.17
N GLY A 162 5.65 8.13 -15.56
CA GLY A 162 5.40 6.81 -16.15
C GLY A 162 3.91 6.46 -16.33
N TYR A 163 2.98 7.23 -15.72
CA TYR A 163 1.53 7.00 -15.80
C TYR A 163 0.97 6.65 -17.19
N PRO A 164 1.27 7.41 -18.28
CA PRO A 164 0.72 7.10 -19.60
C PRO A 164 1.16 5.74 -20.16
N LEU A 165 2.25 5.17 -19.64
CA LEU A 165 2.79 3.88 -20.04
C LEU A 165 2.19 2.71 -19.25
N TYR A 166 1.61 2.97 -18.06
CA TYR A 166 0.98 1.97 -17.24
C TYR A 166 -0.37 1.51 -17.81
N ARG A 167 -0.66 0.23 -17.59
CA ARG A 167 -1.97 -0.36 -17.91
C ARG A 167 -2.77 -0.41 -16.63
N ASN A 168 -3.76 0.47 -16.51
CA ASN A 168 -4.69 0.45 -15.39
C ASN A 168 -5.62 -0.75 -15.55
N LEU A 169 -5.76 -1.52 -14.48
CA LEU A 169 -6.73 -2.59 -14.33
C LEU A 169 -7.80 -2.06 -13.37
N ASP A 170 -9.06 -2.19 -13.74
CA ASP A 170 -10.16 -1.81 -12.86
C ASP A 170 -10.13 -2.68 -11.60
N PRO A 171 -10.38 -2.10 -10.41
CA PRO A 171 -10.35 -2.85 -9.16
C PRO A 171 -11.45 -3.91 -9.15
N ALA A 172 -11.07 -5.19 -9.02
CA ALA A 172 -11.99 -6.33 -8.99
C ALA A 172 -12.66 -6.56 -7.63
N GLY A 173 -12.50 -5.63 -6.69
CA GLY A 173 -12.83 -5.79 -5.28
C GLY A 173 -11.76 -6.56 -4.51
N SER A 174 -11.61 -6.25 -3.22
CA SER A 174 -10.64 -6.92 -2.34
C SER A 174 -10.97 -8.41 -2.14
N PRO A 175 -9.98 -9.33 -2.18
CA PRO A 175 -10.18 -10.75 -1.87
C PRO A 175 -10.95 -10.98 -0.57
N PHE A 176 -10.63 -10.22 0.49
CA PHE A 176 -11.32 -10.32 1.78
C PHE A 176 -12.82 -10.02 1.67
N THR A 177 -13.21 -9.02 0.87
CA THR A 177 -14.63 -8.72 0.65
C THR A 177 -15.35 -9.86 -0.05
N ARG A 178 -14.67 -10.59 -0.95
CA ARG A 178 -15.22 -11.78 -1.62
C ARG A 178 -15.45 -12.92 -0.64
N LEU A 179 -14.48 -13.20 0.22
CA LEU A 179 -14.60 -14.25 1.25
C LEU A 179 -15.79 -13.99 2.18
N ILE A 180 -15.97 -12.74 2.60
CA ILE A 180 -17.09 -12.33 3.43
C ILE A 180 -18.41 -12.46 2.67
N GLN A 181 -18.46 -12.01 1.41
CA GLN A 181 -19.66 -12.11 0.56
C GLN A 181 -20.12 -13.56 0.39
N VAL A 182 -19.20 -14.48 0.10
CA VAL A 182 -19.50 -15.91 -0.03
C VAL A 182 -20.00 -16.48 1.30
N SER A 183 -19.32 -16.15 2.41
CA SER A 183 -19.73 -16.62 3.75
C SER A 183 -21.13 -16.13 4.12
N VAL A 184 -21.44 -14.86 3.88
CA VAL A 184 -22.75 -14.26 4.15
C VAL A 184 -23.83 -14.86 3.23
N ALA A 185 -23.54 -15.05 1.95
CA ALA A 185 -24.47 -15.66 1.01
C ALA A 185 -24.77 -17.12 1.37
N ALA A 186 -23.74 -17.91 1.71
CA ALA A 186 -23.90 -19.29 2.17
C ALA A 186 -24.73 -19.37 3.45
N TYR A 187 -24.50 -18.46 4.40
CA TYR A 187 -25.27 -18.38 5.64
C TYR A 187 -26.74 -18.02 5.38
N LYS A 188 -27.02 -17.02 4.51
CA LYS A 188 -28.39 -16.64 4.13
C LYS A 188 -29.13 -17.79 3.46
N LYS A 189 -28.45 -18.53 2.57
CA LYS A 189 -29.01 -19.66 1.81
C LYS A 189 -28.91 -21.01 2.55
N ARG A 190 -28.51 -21.03 3.84
CA ARG A 190 -28.27 -22.27 4.61
C ARG A 190 -29.47 -23.22 4.68
N LYS A 191 -30.69 -22.69 4.58
CA LYS A 191 -31.94 -23.47 4.65
C LYS A 191 -32.32 -24.15 3.32
N LEU A 192 -31.68 -23.78 2.21
CA LEU A 192 -31.98 -24.37 0.90
C LEU A 192 -31.48 -25.81 0.81
N PRO A 193 -32.18 -26.69 0.06
CA PRO A 193 -31.68 -28.03 -0.23
C PRO A 193 -30.39 -27.94 -1.03
N LEU A 194 -29.48 -28.88 -0.80
CA LEU A 194 -28.24 -28.96 -1.55
C LEU A 194 -28.53 -29.45 -2.97
N VAL A 195 -28.02 -28.75 -3.98
CA VAL A 195 -28.11 -29.17 -5.37
C VAL A 195 -27.11 -30.30 -5.63
N SER A 196 -27.57 -31.40 -6.23
CA SER A 196 -26.71 -32.56 -6.54
C SER A 196 -25.97 -32.43 -7.86
N ASP A 197 -26.38 -31.48 -8.71
CA ASP A 197 -25.86 -31.30 -10.07
C ASP A 197 -24.99 -30.04 -10.17
N ASP A 198 -23.69 -30.23 -10.41
CA ASP A 198 -22.68 -29.15 -10.39
C ASP A 198 -22.93 -28.07 -11.45
N ARG A 199 -23.63 -28.43 -12.54
CA ARG A 199 -23.95 -27.54 -13.67
C ARG A 199 -25.05 -26.52 -13.36
N LEU A 200 -25.79 -26.72 -12.28
CA LEU A 200 -26.87 -25.83 -11.85
C LEU A 200 -26.36 -24.70 -10.95
N LEU A 201 -25.09 -24.73 -10.56
CA LEU A 201 -24.46 -23.67 -9.77
C LEU A 201 -24.15 -22.46 -10.66
N TYR A 202 -24.28 -21.26 -10.08
CA TYR A 202 -24.11 -20.01 -10.81
C TYR A 202 -22.66 -19.81 -11.27
N GLN A 203 -22.48 -19.56 -12.57
CA GLN A 203 -21.17 -19.33 -13.19
C GLN A 203 -21.27 -18.13 -14.14
N ASN A 204 -20.30 -17.21 -14.05
CA ASN A 204 -20.29 -16.00 -14.88
C ASN A 204 -18.84 -15.60 -15.23
N ASP A 205 -18.45 -15.85 -16.47
CA ASP A 205 -17.09 -15.62 -16.94
C ASP A 205 -16.71 -14.13 -17.02
N GLU A 206 -17.67 -13.24 -17.31
CA GLU A 206 -17.40 -11.80 -17.37
C GLU A 206 -17.12 -11.23 -15.98
N LEU A 207 -17.87 -11.68 -14.97
CA LEU A 207 -17.70 -11.30 -13.57
C LEU A 207 -16.42 -11.89 -12.98
N ASP A 208 -16.02 -13.08 -13.42
CA ASP A 208 -14.84 -13.81 -12.94
C ASP A 208 -13.55 -13.44 -13.72
N ALA A 209 -13.64 -12.78 -14.88
CA ALA A 209 -12.50 -12.39 -15.72
C ALA A 209 -11.38 -11.61 -14.99
N PRO A 210 -11.67 -10.59 -14.15
CA PRO A 210 -10.61 -9.82 -13.49
C PRO A 210 -9.99 -10.57 -12.30
N ILE A 211 -10.63 -11.62 -11.79
CA ILE A 211 -10.13 -12.44 -10.67
C ILE A 211 -9.49 -13.76 -11.12
N SER A 212 -9.86 -14.28 -12.30
CA SER A 212 -9.35 -15.53 -12.87
C SER A 212 -8.07 -15.38 -13.70
N LEU A 213 -7.27 -14.33 -13.47
CA LEU A 213 -6.04 -14.07 -14.25
C LEU A 213 -5.01 -15.21 -14.17
N GLY A 214 -5.04 -16.02 -13.11
CA GLY A 214 -4.20 -17.21 -12.92
C GLY A 214 -4.84 -18.54 -13.33
N GLY A 215 -6.05 -18.51 -13.90
CA GLY A 215 -6.86 -19.69 -14.21
C GLY A 215 -8.16 -19.76 -13.41
N LYS A 216 -9.10 -20.57 -13.88
CA LYS A 216 -10.42 -20.73 -13.28
C LYS A 216 -10.44 -21.95 -12.36
N LEU A 217 -10.77 -21.73 -11.09
CA LEU A 217 -10.99 -22.82 -10.13
C LEU A 217 -12.23 -23.65 -10.52
N LEU A 218 -12.06 -24.97 -10.51
CA LEU A 218 -13.11 -25.95 -10.81
C LEU A 218 -13.84 -26.35 -9.52
N HIS A 219 -15.11 -26.72 -9.67
CA HIS A 219 -15.94 -27.14 -8.54
C HIS A 219 -15.37 -28.37 -7.82
N THR A 220 -15.32 -28.30 -6.49
CA THR A 220 -14.93 -29.44 -5.65
C THR A 220 -16.04 -29.86 -4.70
N LYS A 221 -16.09 -31.17 -4.40
CA LYS A 221 -17.12 -31.79 -3.53
C LYS A 221 -16.89 -31.56 -2.04
N HIS A 222 -15.78 -30.91 -1.65
CA HIS A 222 -15.51 -30.53 -0.26
C HIS A 222 -16.31 -29.28 0.14
N MET A 223 -16.66 -29.19 1.43
CA MET A 223 -17.39 -28.06 2.02
C MET A 223 -18.70 -27.68 1.28
N LYS A 224 -19.56 -28.67 1.03
CA LYS A 224 -20.81 -28.50 0.28
C LYS A 224 -21.76 -27.42 0.81
N PHE A 225 -21.62 -27.04 2.08
CA PHE A 225 -22.43 -25.95 2.65
C PHE A 225 -22.11 -24.58 2.03
N LEU A 226 -20.89 -24.37 1.52
CA LEU A 226 -20.48 -23.12 0.85
C LEU A 226 -21.05 -23.01 -0.56
N ASP A 227 -21.30 -24.14 -1.23
CA ASP A 227 -21.94 -24.18 -2.55
C ASP A 227 -23.33 -23.56 -2.54
N LYS A 228 -23.95 -23.47 -1.37
CA LYS A 228 -25.23 -22.77 -1.18
C LYS A 228 -25.15 -21.30 -1.58
N ALA A 229 -23.98 -20.66 -1.51
CA ALA A 229 -23.80 -19.29 -1.99
C ALA A 229 -23.95 -19.13 -3.51
N ALA A 230 -23.78 -20.22 -4.27
CA ALA A 230 -23.88 -20.25 -5.73
C ALA A 230 -25.21 -20.83 -6.23
N ILE A 231 -26.16 -21.15 -5.35
CA ILE A 231 -27.50 -21.61 -5.73
C ILE A 231 -28.33 -20.42 -6.21
N VAL A 232 -28.79 -20.47 -7.46
CA VAL A 232 -29.69 -19.46 -8.04
C VAL A 232 -31.09 -19.60 -7.42
N THR A 233 -31.68 -18.48 -6.99
CA THR A 233 -33.08 -18.40 -6.54
C THR A 233 -33.87 -17.43 -7.42
N GLU A 234 -35.20 -17.56 -7.47
CA GLU A 234 -36.05 -16.74 -8.37
C GLU A 234 -35.94 -15.23 -8.13
N GLU A 235 -35.57 -14.82 -6.92
CA GLU A 235 -35.36 -13.41 -6.59
C GLU A 235 -34.06 -12.83 -7.17
N ASP A 236 -33.12 -13.66 -7.64
CA ASP A 236 -31.78 -13.24 -8.08
C ASP A 236 -31.77 -12.68 -9.51
N ASN A 237 -31.19 -11.49 -9.67
CA ASN A 237 -30.94 -10.91 -10.98
C ASN A 237 -29.64 -11.47 -11.57
N LEU A 238 -29.74 -12.25 -12.66
CA LEU A 238 -28.58 -12.88 -13.31
C LEU A 238 -27.72 -11.91 -14.12
N LYS A 239 -28.28 -10.79 -14.60
CA LYS A 239 -27.54 -9.79 -15.37
C LYS A 239 -26.73 -8.85 -14.48
N LEU A 240 -27.25 -8.53 -13.30
CA LEU A 240 -26.57 -7.70 -12.30
C LEU A 240 -26.72 -8.34 -10.90
N PRO A 241 -25.94 -9.40 -10.60
CA PRO A 241 -26.11 -10.17 -9.38
C PRO A 241 -25.65 -9.36 -8.16
N ASN A 242 -26.44 -9.43 -7.08
CA ASN A 242 -26.00 -8.93 -5.79
C ASN A 242 -25.06 -9.96 -5.14
N LEU A 243 -23.76 -9.63 -5.11
CA LEU A 243 -22.70 -10.49 -4.57
C LEU A 243 -22.88 -10.87 -3.09
N TRP A 244 -23.70 -10.12 -2.33
CA TRP A 244 -24.04 -10.45 -0.94
C TRP A 244 -25.16 -11.48 -0.79
N ARG A 245 -25.73 -11.95 -1.91
CA ARG A 245 -26.75 -12.99 -1.94
C ARG A 245 -26.42 -14.12 -2.92
N LEU A 246 -25.86 -13.81 -4.10
CA LEU A 246 -25.48 -14.80 -5.12
C LEU A 246 -24.01 -14.61 -5.53
N ASN A 247 -23.21 -15.67 -5.44
CA ASN A 247 -21.80 -15.69 -5.87
C ASN A 247 -21.57 -16.75 -6.95
N THR A 248 -20.52 -16.57 -7.74
CA THR A 248 -20.08 -17.56 -8.72
C THR A 248 -19.39 -18.74 -8.04
N VAL A 249 -19.42 -19.91 -8.69
CA VAL A 249 -18.65 -21.09 -8.25
C VAL A 249 -17.18 -20.73 -8.05
N HIS A 250 -16.59 -19.93 -8.93
CA HIS A 250 -15.19 -19.53 -8.82
C HIS A 250 -14.88 -18.86 -7.47
N ARG A 251 -15.70 -17.91 -7.01
CA ARG A 251 -15.53 -17.22 -5.72
C ARG A 251 -15.74 -18.16 -4.53
N VAL A 252 -16.64 -19.14 -4.67
CA VAL A 252 -16.84 -20.18 -3.65
C VAL A 252 -15.59 -21.06 -3.53
N GLU A 253 -15.03 -21.47 -4.66
CA GLU A 253 -13.81 -22.27 -4.70
C GLU A 253 -12.58 -21.48 -4.23
N GLU A 254 -12.51 -20.16 -4.48
CA GLU A 254 -11.50 -19.29 -3.85
C GLU A 254 -11.57 -19.41 -2.31
N LEU A 255 -12.76 -19.31 -1.71
CA LEU A 255 -12.92 -19.44 -0.26
C LEU A 255 -12.56 -20.85 0.24
N LYS A 256 -12.94 -21.90 -0.48
CA LYS A 256 -12.58 -23.28 -0.12
C LYS A 256 -11.07 -23.51 -0.15
N SER A 257 -10.35 -22.89 -1.09
CA SER A 257 -8.89 -23.04 -1.23
C SER A 257 -8.07 -22.41 -0.10
N VAL A 258 -8.69 -21.53 0.70
CA VAL A 258 -8.04 -20.86 1.84
C VAL A 258 -7.97 -21.77 3.08
N HIS A 259 -8.70 -22.90 3.11
CA HIS A 259 -8.72 -23.87 4.20
C HIS A 259 -8.10 -25.21 3.79
#